data_AF-A0AAQ4CWT0-F1
#
_entry.id   AF-A0AAQ4CWT0-F1
#
_cell.length_a   1.000
_cell.length_b   1.000
_cell.length_c   1.000
_cell.angle_alpha   90.00
_cell.angle_beta   90.00
_cell.angle_gamma   90.00
#
_symmetry.space_group_name_H-M   'P 1'
#
loop_
_entity.id
_entity.type
_entity.pdbx_description
1 polymer ?
#
loop_
_entity_poly.entity_id
_entity_poly.type
_entity_poly.pdbx_seq_one_letter_code
_entity_poly.pdbx_strand_id
1 'polypeptide(L)'
;MKAVQLTNKILLIIMLGIVNVVAYAQPPSISVQPTPFQGASNLQTLLSYAMYAAWLVVFGMIIVAAVEAARGNHMGDTFKRALIGVIIAAFLLTFGWAIISGVF
;
A
#
# COMPACT_ATOMS: atom_id res chain seq x y z
N MET A 1 19.87 38.73 -50.12
CA MET A 1 18.80 39.01 -49.12
C MET A 1 17.56 38.12 -49.27
N LYS A 2 17.11 37.72 -50.48
CA LYS A 2 15.92 36.88 -50.67
C LYS A 2 16.03 35.43 -50.15
N ALA A 3 17.22 34.83 -50.22
CA ALA A 3 17.45 33.45 -49.77
C ALA A 3 17.25 33.26 -48.26
N VAL A 4 17.77 34.18 -47.44
CA VAL A 4 17.64 34.15 -45.97
C VAL A 4 16.17 34.26 -45.52
N GLN A 5 15.40 35.09 -46.22
CA GLN A 5 13.96 35.25 -45.96
C GLN A 5 13.16 33.99 -46.29
N LEU A 6 13.59 33.21 -47.29
CA LEU A 6 12.97 31.94 -47.64
C LEU A 6 13.27 30.86 -46.60
N THR A 7 14.53 30.77 -46.16
CA THR A 7 14.96 29.83 -45.11
C THR A 7 14.21 30.04 -43.80
N ASN A 8 14.02 31.30 -43.38
CA ASN A 8 13.29 31.62 -42.16
C ASN A 8 11.80 31.24 -42.23
N LYS A 9 11.17 31.39 -43.40
CA LYS A 9 9.77 30.98 -43.61
C LYS A 9 9.59 29.47 -43.54
N ILE A 10 10.53 28.71 -44.11
CA ILE A 10 10.50 27.23 -44.06
C ILE A 10 10.66 26.73 -42.63
N LEU A 11 11.59 27.32 -41.87
CA LEU A 11 11.79 26.99 -40.45
C LEU A 11 10.53 27.22 -39.61
N LEU A 12 9.84 28.35 -39.84
CA LEU A 12 8.60 28.67 -39.14
C LEU A 12 7.50 27.63 -39.40
N ILE A 13 7.33 27.21 -40.66
CA ILE A 13 6.32 26.21 -41.05
C ILE A 13 6.62 24.85 -40.41
N ILE A 14 7.89 24.44 -40.38
CA ILE A 14 8.32 23.18 -39.75
C ILE A 14 8.05 23.23 -38.24
N MET A 15 8.39 24.33 -37.57
CA MET A 15 8.12 24.48 -36.13
C MET A 15 6.62 24.41 -35.81
N LEU A 16 5.78 25.10 -36.59
CA LEU A 16 4.32 25.05 -36.42
C LEU A 16 3.74 23.66 -36.69
N GLY A 17 4.29 22.93 -37.67
CA GLY A 17 3.90 21.55 -37.95
C GLY A 17 4.24 20.60 -36.80
N ILE A 18 5.44 20.70 -36.24
CA ILE A 18 5.89 19.86 -35.12
C ILE A 18 5.06 20.14 -33.86
N VAL A 19 4.80 21.40 -33.52
CA VAL A 19 3.99 21.75 -32.35
C VAL A 19 2.57 21.17 -32.44
N ASN A 20 1.96 21.21 -33.63
CA ASN A 20 0.65 20.59 -33.84
C ASN A 20 0.71 19.06 -33.72
N VAL A 21 1.73 18.40 -34.29
CA VAL A 21 1.88 16.94 -34.17
C VAL A 21 2.09 16.52 -32.71
N VAL A 22 2.87 17.27 -31.92
CA VAL A 22 3.12 16.98 -30.50
C VAL A 22 1.90 17.25 -29.61
N ALA A 23 1.10 18.29 -29.93
CA ALA A 23 -0.13 18.58 -29.20
C ALA A 23 -1.22 17.53 -29.42
N TYR A 24 -1.31 16.97 -30.63
CA TYR A 24 -2.27 15.90 -30.95
C TYR A 24 -1.77 14.49 -30.59
N ALA A 25 -0.48 14.33 -30.27
CA ALA A 25 0.11 13.06 -29.83
C ALA A 25 0.05 12.84 -28.30
N GLN A 26 -0.82 13.55 -27.59
CA GLN A 26 -1.05 13.25 -26.18
C GLN A 26 -1.71 11.86 -26.08
N PRO A 27 -1.08 10.89 -25.40
CA PRO A 27 -1.69 9.57 -25.24
C PRO A 27 -3.04 9.74 -24.53
N PRO A 28 -4.09 9.02 -24.93
CA PRO A 28 -5.35 9.07 -24.22
C PRO A 28 -5.10 8.72 -22.76
N SER A 29 -5.55 9.58 -21.84
CA SER A 29 -5.46 9.27 -20.41
C SER A 29 -6.44 8.14 -20.11
N ILE A 30 -5.94 6.91 -20.08
CA ILE A 30 -6.72 5.76 -19.62
C ILE A 30 -6.63 5.76 -18.10
N SER A 31 -7.55 6.47 -17.45
CA SER A 31 -7.76 6.33 -16.01
C SER A 31 -8.67 5.14 -15.76
N VAL A 32 -8.08 3.98 -15.48
CA VAL A 32 -8.85 2.87 -14.90
C VAL A 32 -9.02 3.17 -13.42
N GLN A 33 -10.18 3.69 -13.02
CA GLN A 33 -10.56 3.70 -11.61
C GLN A 33 -10.85 2.27 -11.19
N PRO A 34 -10.12 1.68 -10.23
CA PRO A 34 -10.46 0.36 -9.72
C PRO A 34 -11.83 0.42 -9.07
N THR A 35 -12.82 -0.28 -9.63
CA THR A 35 -14.12 -0.44 -8.99
C THR A 35 -13.99 -1.52 -7.93
N PRO A 36 -14.21 -1.22 -6.63
CA PRO A 36 -14.20 -2.26 -5.61
C PRO A 36 -15.29 -3.29 -5.89
N PHE A 37 -14.97 -4.57 -5.67
CA PHE A 37 -15.95 -5.65 -5.81
C PHE A 37 -17.01 -5.55 -4.71
N GLN A 38 -18.19 -6.13 -4.96
CA GLN A 38 -19.28 -6.18 -3.99
C GLN A 38 -18.83 -6.86 -2.69
N GLY A 39 -18.95 -6.15 -1.56
CA GLY A 39 -18.53 -6.64 -0.25
C GLY A 39 -17.08 -6.30 0.15
N ALA A 40 -16.33 -5.55 -0.64
CA ALA A 40 -14.98 -5.10 -0.29
C ALA A 40 -14.92 -4.36 1.07
N SER A 41 -15.93 -3.53 1.37
CA SER A 41 -16.07 -2.83 2.65
C SER A 41 -16.27 -3.79 3.84
N ASN A 42 -17.04 -4.86 3.65
CA ASN A 42 -17.26 -5.88 4.67
C ASN A 42 -15.98 -6.67 4.95
N LEU A 43 -15.22 -7.00 3.90
CA LEU A 43 -13.93 -7.67 4.03
C LEU A 43 -12.92 -6.79 4.78
N GLN A 44 -12.84 -5.51 4.43
CA GLN A 44 -11.98 -4.55 5.13
C GLN A 44 -12.35 -4.43 6.62
N THR A 45 -13.65 -4.40 6.93
CA THR A 45 -14.15 -4.36 8.31
C THR A 45 -13.76 -5.62 9.08
N LEU A 46 -13.97 -6.80 8.50
CA LEU A 46 -13.65 -8.08 9.12
C LEU A 46 -12.13 -8.22 9.37
N LEU A 47 -11.31 -7.81 8.41
CA LEU A 47 -9.85 -7.77 8.57
C LEU A 47 -9.42 -6.80 9.67
N SER A 48 -10.08 -5.66 9.79
CA SER A 48 -9.81 -4.70 10.86
C SER A 48 -10.10 -5.32 12.22
N TYR A 49 -11.25 -5.98 12.39
CA TYR A 49 -11.57 -6.70 13.63
C TYR A 49 -10.60 -7.84 13.92
N ALA A 50 -10.21 -8.63 12.91
CA ALA A 50 -9.23 -9.69 13.08
C ALA A 50 -7.87 -9.14 13.53
N MET A 51 -7.42 -8.01 12.95
CA MET A 51 -6.19 -7.34 13.34
C MET A 51 -6.24 -6.89 14.81
N TYR A 52 -7.29 -6.19 15.22
CA TYR A 52 -7.43 -5.76 16.62
C TYR A 52 -7.51 -6.95 17.58
N ALA A 53 -8.26 -8.00 17.23
CA ALA A 53 -8.35 -9.20 18.04
C ALA A 53 -6.98 -9.89 18.21
N ALA A 54 -6.18 -9.99 17.14
CA ALA A 54 -4.84 -10.56 17.21
C ALA A 54 -3.94 -9.78 18.19
N TRP A 55 -3.98 -8.44 18.15
CA TRP A 55 -3.22 -7.61 19.07
C TRP A 55 -3.71 -7.74 20.52
N LEU A 56 -5.01 -7.84 20.76
CA LEU A 56 -5.54 -8.11 22.10
C LEU A 56 -5.01 -9.44 22.66
N VAL A 57 -4.92 -10.48 21.84
CA VAL A 57 -4.34 -11.77 22.24
C VAL A 57 -2.85 -11.62 22.57
N VAL A 58 -2.08 -10.90 21.74
CA VAL A 58 -0.66 -10.60 22.02
C VAL A 58 -0.51 -9.90 23.36
N PHE A 59 -1.27 -8.83 23.61
CA PHE A 59 -1.23 -8.12 24.89
C PHE A 59 -1.62 -9.02 26.06
N GLY A 60 -2.67 -9.82 25.92
CA GLY A 60 -3.09 -10.77 26.96
C GLY A 60 -1.98 -11.75 27.33
N MET A 61 -1.29 -12.32 26.34
CA MET A 61 -0.18 -13.23 26.61
C MET A 61 1.05 -12.53 27.20
N ILE A 62 1.35 -11.29 26.80
CA ILE A 62 2.42 -10.49 27.42
C ILE A 62 2.11 -10.23 28.90
N ILE A 63 0.84 -9.95 29.24
CA ILE A 63 0.43 -9.77 30.64
C ILE A 63 0.60 -11.07 31.43
N VAL A 64 0.14 -12.21 30.89
CA VAL A 64 0.33 -13.52 31.51
C VAL A 64 1.82 -13.80 31.74
N ALA A 65 2.65 -13.54 30.73
CA ALA A 65 4.09 -13.65 30.80
C ALA A 65 4.67 -12.76 31.93
N ALA A 66 4.28 -11.50 32.00
CA ALA A 66 4.74 -10.58 33.04
C ALA A 66 4.34 -11.06 34.46
N VAL A 67 3.12 -11.59 34.61
CA VAL A 67 2.62 -12.13 35.88
C VAL A 67 3.40 -13.39 36.28
N GLU A 68 3.65 -14.31 35.36
CA GLU A 68 4.46 -15.51 35.64
C GLU A 68 5.90 -15.15 36.04
N ALA A 69 6.51 -14.21 35.33
CA ALA A 69 7.84 -13.71 35.65
C ALA A 69 7.90 -13.04 37.03
N ALA A 70 6.89 -12.23 37.39
CA ALA A 70 6.79 -11.60 38.70
C ALA A 70 6.60 -12.61 39.84
N ARG A 71 6.00 -13.77 39.55
CA ARG A 71 5.87 -14.90 40.50
C ARG A 71 7.14 -15.73 40.61
N GLY A 72 8.20 -15.40 39.88
CA GLY A 72 9.44 -16.17 39.83
C GLY A 72 9.34 -17.48 39.05
N ASN A 73 8.24 -17.68 38.30
CA ASN A 73 8.08 -18.86 37.46
C ASN A 73 8.81 -18.68 36.14
N HIS A 74 9.42 -19.76 35.67
CA HIS A 74 9.97 -19.80 34.32
C HIS A 74 8.89 -20.20 33.34
N MET A 75 8.68 -19.37 32.31
CA MET A 75 7.83 -19.73 31.19
C MET A 75 8.39 -20.97 30.49
N GLY A 76 7.52 -21.96 30.27
CA GLY A 76 7.85 -23.14 29.48
C GLY A 76 8.18 -22.77 28.03
N ASP A 77 9.05 -23.56 27.41
CA ASP A 77 9.50 -23.28 26.03
C ASP A 77 8.37 -23.35 25.01
N THR A 78 7.34 -24.17 25.25
CA THR A 78 6.12 -24.21 24.45
C THR A 78 5.39 -22.86 24.46
N PHE A 79 5.28 -22.21 25.64
CA PHE A 79 4.61 -20.92 25.76
C PHE A 79 5.41 -19.82 25.05
N LYS A 80 6.74 -19.78 25.23
CA LYS A 80 7.61 -18.83 24.51
C LYS A 80 7.49 -18.99 23.00
N ARG A 81 7.49 -20.23 22.50
CA ARG A 81 7.35 -20.52 21.07
C ARG A 81 5.98 -20.12 20.54
N ALA A 82 4.91 -20.39 21.30
CA ALA A 82 3.55 -19.95 20.96
C ALA A 82 3.45 -18.42 20.94
N LEU A 83 4.00 -17.73 21.94
CA LEU A 83 4.03 -16.27 22.02
C LEU A 83 4.69 -15.65 20.79
N ILE A 84 5.87 -16.14 20.41
CA ILE A 84 6.58 -15.70 19.21
C ILE A 84 5.73 -15.96 17.95
N GLY A 85 5.14 -17.14 17.84
CA GLY A 85 4.29 -17.50 16.70
C GLY A 85 3.09 -16.55 16.53
N VAL A 86 2.41 -16.23 17.63
CA VAL A 86 1.25 -15.31 17.60
C VAL A 86 1.69 -13.88 17.31
N ILE A 87 2.83 -13.42 17.85
CA ILE A 87 3.38 -12.09 17.53
C ILE A 87 3.65 -11.98 16.03
N ILE A 88 4.33 -12.98 15.44
CA ILE A 88 4.59 -13.00 13.99
C ILE A 88 3.28 -13.01 13.20
N ALA A 89 2.30 -13.82 13.59
CA ALA A 89 1.00 -13.86 12.93
C ALA A 89 0.25 -12.51 13.01
N ALA A 90 0.30 -11.83 14.16
CA ALA A 90 -0.31 -10.51 14.34
C ALA A 90 0.35 -9.45 13.46
N PHE A 91 1.69 -9.49 13.32
CA PHE A 91 2.40 -8.59 12.41
C PHE A 91 2.06 -8.86 10.94
N LEU A 92 2.03 -10.11 10.50
CA LEU A 92 1.62 -10.48 9.14
C LEU A 92 0.19 -10.02 8.83
N LEU A 93 -0.72 -10.18 9.80
CA LEU A 93 -2.10 -9.72 9.67
C LEU A 93 -2.19 -8.19 9.61
N THR A 94 -1.39 -7.48 10.41
CA THR A 94 -1.31 -6.01 10.38
C THR A 94 -0.79 -5.51 9.04
N PHE A 95 0.22 -6.19 8.48
CA PHE A 95 0.74 -5.88 7.15
C PHE A 95 -0.32 -6.12 6.05
N GLY A 96 -1.02 -7.26 6.09
CA GLY A 96 -2.13 -7.52 5.17
C GLY A 96 -3.27 -6.51 5.28
N TRP A 97 -3.61 -6.09 6.51
CA TRP A 97 -4.59 -5.04 6.76
C TRP A 97 -4.13 -3.68 6.21
N ALA A 98 -2.86 -3.31 6.38
CA ALA A 98 -2.31 -2.05 5.85
C ALA A 98 -2.43 -2.02 4.31
N ILE A 99 -2.10 -3.13 3.64
CA ILE A 99 -2.20 -3.27 2.16
C ILE A 99 -3.62 -2.95 1.69
N ILE A 100 -4.60 -3.54 2.36
CA ILE A 100 -6.01 -3.47 1.95
C ILE A 100 -6.64 -2.13 2.35
N SER A 101 -6.21 -1.54 3.47
CA SER A 101 -6.73 -0.26 3.94
C SER A 101 -6.11 0.96 3.26
N GLY A 102 -4.96 0.81 2.61
CA GLY A 102 -4.26 1.92 1.96
C GLY A 102 -3.61 2.89 2.95
N VAL A 103 -3.37 2.45 4.19
CA VAL A 103 -2.64 3.22 5.20
C VAL A 103 -1.14 3.04 4.96
N PHE A 104 -0.61 3.75 3.95
CA PHE A 104 0.83 3.93 3.71
C PHE A 104 1.11 5.35 3.24
#